data_AF-A0A946P2F2-F1
#
_entry.id   AF-A0A946P2F2-F1
#
_cell.length_a   1.000
_cell.length_b   1.000
_cell.length_c   1.000
_cell.angle_alpha   90.00
_cell.angle_beta   90.00
_cell.angle_gamma   90.00
#
_symmetry.space_group_name_H-M   'P 1'
#
loop_
_entity.id
_entity.type
_entity.pdbx_description
1 polymer ?
#
loop_
_entity_poly.entity_id
_entity_poly.type
_entity_poly.pdbx_seq_one_letter_code
_entity_poly.pdbx_strand_id
1 'polypeptide(L)'
;MPKRSPRKRKLNSTLNIKNIITNIAVGSLLLLSVGFFVSLVDNLFFDEGRTHDRPDLAALITKTKYEEKTGHKISVEIHNGCGIAKLANLYTEFLRSEGFDVIDSRNANSFDYAKTQILHHQGDRARALSLGKTMTIDEALIIEEKSQYLIHDLTLILGSDYQQLNSYQNAVIYEAPF
;
A
#
# COMPACT_ATOMS: atom_id res chain seq x y z
N MET A 1 69.80 -69.22 0.36
CA MET A 1 69.79 -67.78 -0.01
C MET A 1 68.36 -67.35 -0.29
N PRO A 2 67.77 -66.37 0.41
CA PRO A 2 66.39 -65.96 0.16
C PRO A 2 66.31 -64.86 -0.91
N LYS A 3 65.37 -65.03 -1.85
CA LYS A 3 64.97 -64.04 -2.87
C LYS A 3 64.25 -62.87 -2.19
N ARG A 4 64.73 -61.63 -2.39
CA ARG A 4 64.01 -60.41 -2.02
C ARG A 4 62.88 -60.15 -3.03
N SER A 5 61.66 -59.97 -2.55
CA SER A 5 60.52 -59.53 -3.37
C SER A 5 60.56 -58.00 -3.59
N PRO A 6 60.08 -57.48 -4.73
CA PRO A 6 60.02 -56.04 -4.94
C PRO A 6 58.78 -55.47 -4.24
N ARG A 7 58.99 -54.48 -3.37
CA ARG A 7 57.93 -53.73 -2.70
C ARG A 7 57.25 -52.83 -3.73
N LYS A 8 56.01 -53.15 -4.15
CA LYS A 8 55.20 -52.29 -5.01
C LYS A 8 54.95 -50.94 -4.31
N ARG A 9 55.38 -49.85 -4.94
CA ARG A 9 55.12 -48.48 -4.48
C ARG A 9 53.66 -48.15 -4.80
N LYS A 10 52.81 -48.05 -3.77
CA LYS A 10 51.40 -47.64 -3.91
C LYS A 10 51.40 -46.16 -4.30
N LEU A 11 50.94 -45.86 -5.52
CA LEU A 11 50.94 -44.50 -6.09
C LEU A 11 49.85 -43.65 -5.41
N ASN A 12 50.23 -42.50 -4.88
CA ASN A 12 49.35 -41.55 -4.18
C ASN A 12 48.46 -40.73 -5.15
N SER A 13 47.63 -41.39 -5.96
CA SER A 13 46.79 -40.74 -6.98
C SER A 13 45.59 -39.96 -6.42
N THR A 14 45.09 -40.35 -5.24
CA THR A 14 43.89 -39.75 -4.61
C THR A 14 44.13 -38.34 -4.08
N LEU A 15 45.36 -38.02 -3.67
CA LEU A 15 45.75 -36.68 -3.22
C LEU A 15 45.77 -35.67 -4.38
N ASN A 16 46.19 -36.11 -5.57
CA ASN A 16 46.28 -35.22 -6.73
C ASN A 16 44.91 -34.91 -7.33
N ILE A 17 44.01 -35.91 -7.39
CA ILE A 17 42.65 -35.72 -7.91
C ILE A 17 41.83 -34.77 -7.01
N LYS A 18 41.94 -34.90 -5.68
CA LYS A 18 41.25 -34.00 -4.75
C LYS A 18 41.69 -32.55 -4.93
N ASN A 19 43.00 -32.31 -5.08
CA ASN A 19 43.54 -30.96 -5.28
C ASN A 19 43.11 -30.34 -6.62
N ILE A 20 43.02 -31.15 -7.68
CA ILE A 20 42.51 -30.71 -8.98
C ILE A 20 41.02 -30.31 -8.86
N ILE A 21 40.21 -31.13 -8.21
CA ILE A 21 38.78 -30.85 -7.99
C ILE A 21 38.60 -29.58 -7.14
N THR A 22 39.37 -29.39 -6.07
CA THR A 22 39.28 -28.19 -5.23
C THR A 22 39.67 -26.93 -5.99
N ASN A 23 40.70 -26.97 -6.84
CA ASN A 23 41.13 -25.81 -7.62
C ASN A 23 40.07 -25.41 -8.67
N ILE A 24 39.46 -26.39 -9.32
CA ILE A 24 38.35 -26.16 -10.26
C ILE A 24 37.15 -25.55 -9.51
N ALA A 25 36.79 -26.10 -8.35
CA ALA A 25 35.69 -25.59 -7.54
C ALA A 25 35.92 -24.13 -7.11
N VAL A 26 37.11 -23.81 -6.58
CA VAL A 26 37.47 -22.45 -6.19
C VAL A 26 37.45 -21.50 -7.39
N GLY A 27 38.00 -21.91 -8.54
CA GLY A 27 37.97 -21.11 -9.76
C GLY A 27 36.55 -20.83 -10.26
N SER A 28 35.67 -21.84 -10.23
CA SER A 28 34.26 -21.68 -10.61
C SER A 28 33.49 -20.74 -9.67
N LEU A 29 33.75 -20.83 -8.37
CA LEU A 29 33.12 -19.97 -7.37
C LEU A 29 33.56 -18.51 -7.54
N LEU A 30 34.83 -18.30 -7.89
CA LEU A 30 35.40 -16.98 -8.12
C LEU A 30 34.81 -16.33 -9.37
N LEU A 31 34.63 -17.10 -10.45
CA LEU A 31 33.93 -16.64 -11.66
C LEU A 31 32.48 -16.27 -11.39
N LEU A 32 31.74 -17.10 -10.66
CA LEU A 32 30.35 -16.80 -10.27
C LEU A 32 30.27 -15.54 -9.40
N SER A 33 31.18 -15.39 -8.44
CA SER A 33 31.21 -14.22 -7.55
C SER A 33 31.50 -12.95 -8.34
N VAL A 34 32.49 -12.96 -9.25
CA VAL A 34 32.81 -11.81 -10.10
C VAL A 34 31.62 -11.46 -11.00
N GLY A 35 30.98 -12.45 -11.64
CA GLY A 35 29.78 -12.23 -12.45
C GLY A 35 28.63 -11.62 -11.64
N PHE A 36 28.43 -12.10 -10.40
CA PHE A 36 27.45 -11.51 -9.48
C PHE A 36 27.79 -10.07 -9.13
N PHE A 37 29.05 -9.76 -8.82
CA PHE A 37 29.48 -8.39 -8.51
C PHE A 37 29.34 -7.44 -9.70
N VAL A 38 29.71 -7.87 -10.91
CA VAL A 38 29.51 -7.08 -12.13
C VAL A 38 28.02 -6.82 -12.36
N SER A 39 27.18 -7.85 -12.27
CA SER A 39 25.72 -7.72 -12.37
C SER A 39 25.14 -6.78 -11.30
N LEU A 40 25.67 -6.84 -10.06
CA LEU A 40 25.24 -5.99 -8.96
C LEU A 40 25.62 -4.52 -9.20
N VAL A 41 26.85 -4.26 -9.67
CA VAL A 41 27.30 -2.91 -10.01
C VAL A 41 26.50 -2.35 -11.19
N ASP A 42 26.27 -3.15 -12.24
CA ASP A 42 25.44 -2.77 -13.38
C ASP A 42 24.02 -2.41 -12.95
N ASN A 43 23.42 -3.22 -12.08
CA ASN A 43 22.08 -2.98 -11.53
C ASN A 43 22.01 -1.75 -10.60
N LEU A 44 23.09 -1.43 -9.88
CA LEU A 44 23.10 -0.30 -8.92
C LEU A 44 23.52 1.04 -9.54
N PHE A 45 24.41 1.03 -10.54
CA PHE A 45 25.05 2.25 -11.05
C PHE A 45 24.78 2.54 -12.54
N PHE A 46 24.34 1.54 -13.32
CA PHE A 46 24.20 1.67 -14.77
C PHE A 46 22.78 1.38 -15.30
N ASP A 47 21.81 1.05 -14.43
CA ASP A 47 20.41 0.76 -14.81
C ASP A 47 19.50 2.01 -14.84
N GLU A 48 20.06 3.20 -15.07
CA GLU A 48 19.26 4.43 -15.25
C GLU A 48 18.52 4.50 -16.61
N GLY A 49 18.66 3.50 -17.48
CA GLY A 49 18.21 3.57 -18.87
C GLY A 49 17.36 2.41 -19.40
N ARG A 50 17.12 1.35 -18.62
CA ARG A 50 16.19 0.27 -19.02
C ARG A 50 14.88 0.49 -18.32
N THR A 51 13.93 1.10 -19.03
CA THR A 51 12.50 1.08 -18.69
C THR A 51 12.04 -0.37 -18.68
N HIS A 52 12.25 -1.07 -17.56
CA HIS A 52 11.46 -2.23 -17.26
C HIS A 52 10.02 -1.74 -17.16
N ASP A 53 9.10 -2.34 -17.93
CA ASP A 53 7.65 -2.22 -17.75
C ASP A 53 7.27 -2.82 -16.38
N ARG A 54 7.79 -2.23 -15.30
CA ARG A 54 7.26 -2.44 -13.96
C ARG A 54 5.88 -1.80 -14.00
N PRO A 55 4.80 -2.55 -13.71
CA PRO A 55 3.50 -1.94 -13.57
C PRO A 55 3.66 -0.82 -12.55
N ASP A 56 3.31 0.41 -12.96
CA ASP A 56 3.32 1.55 -12.06
C ASP A 56 2.26 1.28 -10.98
N LEU A 57 2.70 0.70 -9.86
CA LEU A 57 1.84 0.40 -8.73
C LEU A 57 1.21 1.68 -8.16
N ALA A 58 1.86 2.83 -8.33
CA ALA A 58 1.28 4.11 -7.95
C ALA A 58 0.11 4.50 -8.86
N ALA A 59 0.09 4.05 -10.12
CA ALA A 59 -1.04 4.22 -11.03
C ALA A 59 -2.25 3.34 -10.67
N LEU A 60 -2.07 2.30 -9.83
CA LEU A 60 -3.17 1.46 -9.34
C LEU A 60 -3.89 2.06 -8.13
N ILE A 61 -3.34 3.11 -7.52
CA ILE A 61 -3.96 3.78 -6.37
C ILE A 61 -4.84 4.91 -6.90
N THR A 62 -6.14 4.84 -6.65
CA THR A 62 -7.04 5.97 -6.93
C THR A 62 -6.60 7.18 -6.12
N LYS A 63 -6.44 8.33 -6.78
CA LYS A 63 -6.16 9.61 -6.15
C LYS A 63 -7.34 10.55 -6.33
N THR A 64 -7.62 11.34 -5.30
CA THR A 64 -8.55 12.45 -5.45
C THR A 64 -7.93 13.55 -6.31
N LYS A 65 -8.74 14.35 -7.01
CA LYS A 65 -8.25 15.56 -7.72
C LYS A 65 -7.51 16.54 -6.80
N TYR A 66 -7.88 16.56 -5.52
CA TYR A 66 -7.19 17.36 -4.52
C TYR A 66 -5.77 16.82 -4.27
N GLU A 67 -5.61 15.51 -4.11
CA GLU A 67 -4.30 14.87 -3.95
C GLU A 67 -3.43 15.04 -5.19
N GLU A 68 -3.97 14.86 -6.40
CA GLU A 68 -3.21 15.09 -7.64
C GLU A 68 -2.63 16.50 -7.72
N LYS A 69 -3.38 17.50 -7.26
CA LYS A 69 -2.98 18.90 -7.30
C LYS A 69 -1.99 19.28 -6.18
N THR A 70 -2.14 18.69 -5.00
CA THR A 70 -1.47 19.16 -3.78
C THR A 70 -0.43 18.18 -3.21
N GLY A 71 -0.49 16.91 -3.63
CA GLY A 71 0.26 15.81 -3.03
C GLY A 71 -0.25 15.35 -1.67
N HIS A 72 -1.32 15.95 -1.13
CA HIS A 72 -1.87 15.60 0.18
C HIS A 72 -3.08 14.66 0.03
N LYS A 73 -2.98 13.47 0.64
CA LYS A 73 -4.07 12.51 0.71
C LYS A 73 -5.01 12.87 1.87
N ILE A 74 -6.30 13.05 1.55
CA ILE A 74 -7.30 13.48 2.53
C ILE A 74 -7.65 12.30 3.45
N SER A 75 -7.44 12.48 4.76
CA SER A 75 -7.79 11.48 5.77
C SER A 75 -9.17 11.71 6.37
N VAL A 76 -9.96 10.64 6.48
CA VAL A 76 -11.37 10.71 6.87
C VAL A 76 -11.69 9.67 7.95
N GLU A 77 -12.40 10.09 8.99
CA GLU A 77 -13.14 9.18 9.87
C GLU A 77 -14.62 9.14 9.47
N ILE A 78 -15.24 7.97 9.58
CA ILE A 78 -16.66 7.81 9.25
C ILE A 78 -17.45 7.44 10.50
N HIS A 79 -18.48 8.21 10.79
CA HIS A 79 -19.38 8.01 11.92
C HIS A 79 -20.78 7.65 11.43
N ASN A 80 -21.31 6.51 11.85
CA ASN A 80 -22.70 6.12 11.66
C ASN A 80 -23.60 6.88 12.64
N GLY A 81 -24.28 7.91 12.14
CA GLY A 81 -25.15 8.79 12.91
C GLY A 81 -26.64 8.43 12.83
N CYS A 82 -27.02 7.34 12.15
CA CYS A 82 -28.43 6.92 12.02
C CYS A 82 -28.68 5.46 12.46
N GLY A 83 -27.65 4.76 12.94
CA GLY A 83 -27.78 3.44 13.55
C GLY A 83 -27.97 2.30 12.54
N ILE A 84 -27.86 2.56 11.24
CA ILE A 84 -27.97 1.52 10.21
C ILE A 84 -26.73 0.63 10.24
N ALA A 85 -26.94 -0.67 10.46
CA ALA A 85 -25.85 -1.64 10.53
C ALA A 85 -25.01 -1.63 9.25
N LYS A 86 -23.68 -1.73 9.40
CA LYS A 86 -22.69 -1.74 8.31
C LYS A 86 -22.65 -0.50 7.40
N LEU A 87 -23.44 0.54 7.67
CA LEU A 87 -23.46 1.75 6.84
C LEU A 87 -22.11 2.47 6.80
N ALA A 88 -21.43 2.61 7.95
CA ALA A 88 -20.08 3.19 7.98
C ALA A 88 -19.10 2.36 7.13
N ASN A 89 -19.12 1.03 7.26
CA ASN A 89 -18.26 0.12 6.50
C ASN A 89 -18.51 0.20 4.99
N LEU A 90 -19.78 0.32 4.56
CA LEU A 90 -20.14 0.53 3.17
C LEU A 90 -19.45 1.78 2.60
N TYR A 91 -19.54 2.89 3.35
CA TYR A 91 -18.91 4.14 2.97
C TYR A 91 -17.39 4.13 3.12
N THR A 92 -16.83 3.28 4.00
CA THR A 92 -15.37 3.04 4.09
C THR A 92 -14.83 2.55 2.76
N GLU A 93 -15.44 1.50 2.21
CA GLU A 93 -14.97 0.88 0.96
C GLU A 93 -15.21 1.80 -0.23
N PHE A 94 -16.37 2.46 -0.28
CA PHE A 94 -16.66 3.48 -1.28
C PHE A 94 -15.62 4.62 -1.27
N LEU A 95 -15.38 5.27 -0.12
CA LEU A 95 -14.45 6.41 -0.08
C LEU A 95 -13.00 6.01 -0.35
N ARG A 96 -12.58 4.80 0.04
CA ARG A 96 -11.26 4.26 -0.34
C ARG A 96 -11.15 4.08 -1.86
N SER A 97 -12.20 3.59 -2.50
CA SER A 97 -12.23 3.45 -3.96
C SER A 97 -12.14 4.80 -4.68
N GLU A 98 -12.64 5.88 -4.06
CA GLU A 98 -12.57 7.27 -4.52
C GLU A 98 -11.24 7.97 -4.17
N GLY A 99 -10.31 7.27 -3.52
CA GLY A 99 -8.95 7.75 -3.21
C GLY A 99 -8.80 8.47 -1.87
N PHE A 100 -9.80 8.44 -0.99
CA PHE A 100 -9.67 8.96 0.38
C PHE A 100 -8.95 7.97 1.28
N ASP A 101 -8.24 8.48 2.29
CA ASP A 101 -7.66 7.66 3.34
C ASP A 101 -8.62 7.51 4.51
N VAL A 102 -9.45 6.45 4.50
CA VAL A 102 -10.36 6.19 5.61
C VAL A 102 -9.61 5.52 6.75
N ILE A 103 -9.38 6.29 7.82
CA ILE A 103 -8.55 5.86 8.96
C ILE A 103 -9.32 5.03 9.98
N ASP A 104 -10.61 5.32 10.17
CA ASP A 104 -11.49 4.60 11.11
C ASP A 104 -12.96 4.73 10.71
N SER A 105 -13.79 3.81 11.18
CA SER A 105 -15.23 3.78 10.93
C SER A 105 -15.96 3.22 12.13
N ARG A 106 -16.85 4.03 12.72
CA ARG A 106 -17.50 3.76 14.01
C ARG A 106 -18.90 4.35 14.09
N ASN A 107 -19.58 4.14 15.21
CA ASN A 107 -20.84 4.82 15.51
C ASN A 107 -20.56 6.26 15.99
N ALA A 108 -21.47 7.18 15.65
CA ALA A 108 -21.48 8.50 16.25
C ALA A 108 -21.88 8.42 17.74
N ASN A 109 -21.82 9.56 18.44
CA ASN A 109 -22.25 9.68 19.84
C ASN A 109 -23.78 9.58 20.02
N SER A 110 -24.56 9.70 18.94
CA SER A 110 -26.01 9.53 18.87
C SER A 110 -26.42 8.98 17.50
N PHE A 111 -27.61 8.40 17.41
CA PHE A 111 -28.23 7.94 16.15
C PHE A 111 -29.32 8.89 15.61
N ASP A 112 -29.41 10.11 16.15
CA ASP A 112 -30.44 11.09 15.80
C ASP A 112 -30.02 12.05 14.67
N TYR A 113 -28.92 11.78 13.97
CA TYR A 113 -28.45 12.67 12.89
C TYR A 113 -29.39 12.57 11.69
N ALA A 114 -30.26 13.57 11.52
CA ALA A 114 -31.19 13.60 10.39
C ALA A 114 -30.51 13.87 9.03
N LYS A 115 -29.37 14.58 9.05
CA LYS A 115 -28.62 15.00 7.86
C LYS A 115 -27.18 14.54 7.93
N THR A 116 -26.66 14.13 6.78
CA THR A 116 -25.26 13.78 6.61
C THR A 116 -24.43 15.06 6.55
N GLN A 117 -23.34 15.11 7.32
CA GLN A 117 -22.52 16.33 7.47
C GLN A 117 -21.03 15.99 7.51
N ILE A 118 -20.20 16.98 7.18
CA ILE A 118 -18.74 16.88 7.20
C ILE A 118 -18.21 17.84 8.25
N LEU A 119 -17.43 17.34 9.20
CA LEU A 119 -16.66 18.16 10.13
C LEU A 119 -15.25 18.35 9.57
N HIS A 120 -14.79 19.59 9.52
CA HIS A 120 -13.48 19.97 8.99
C HIS A 120 -12.52 20.34 10.13
N HIS A 121 -11.51 19.49 10.36
CA HIS A 121 -10.60 19.60 11.49
C HIS A 121 -9.25 20.21 11.13
N GLN A 122 -8.66 19.81 10.00
CA GLN A 122 -7.29 20.21 9.63
C GLN A 122 -7.14 20.59 8.17
N GLY A 123 -6.10 21.38 7.90
CA GLY A 123 -5.78 21.84 6.56
C GLY A 123 -6.71 22.93 6.01
N ASP A 124 -6.71 23.05 4.69
CA ASP A 124 -7.58 23.98 3.99
C ASP A 124 -8.99 23.42 3.81
N ARG A 125 -9.95 24.32 3.59
CA ARG A 125 -11.35 23.96 3.35
C ARG A 125 -11.55 23.17 2.04
N ALA A 126 -10.59 23.21 1.10
CA ALA A 126 -10.72 22.47 -0.15
C ALA A 126 -10.67 20.95 0.07
N ARG A 127 -10.07 20.46 1.17
CA ARG A 127 -10.20 19.05 1.60
C ARG A 127 -11.66 18.67 1.83
N ALA A 128 -12.37 19.46 2.65
CA ALA A 128 -13.77 19.22 2.97
C ALA A 128 -14.68 19.36 1.75
N LEU A 129 -14.41 20.33 0.87
CA LEU A 129 -15.11 20.49 -0.41
C LEU A 129 -14.88 19.31 -1.36
N SER A 130 -13.69 18.71 -1.35
CA SER A 130 -13.40 17.51 -2.13
C SER A 130 -14.30 16.35 -1.69
N LEU A 131 -14.37 16.08 -0.39
CA LEU A 131 -15.26 15.05 0.17
C LEU A 131 -16.74 15.38 -0.08
N GLY A 132 -17.14 16.63 0.12
CA GLY A 132 -18.50 17.10 -0.12
C GLY A 132 -18.94 16.88 -1.57
N LYS A 133 -18.06 17.13 -2.54
CA LYS A 133 -18.33 16.85 -3.96
C LYS A 133 -18.46 15.35 -4.24
N THR A 134 -17.58 14.51 -3.70
CA THR A 134 -17.67 13.04 -3.85
C THR A 134 -18.97 12.50 -3.26
N MET A 135 -19.36 13.00 -2.09
CA MET A 135 -20.60 12.62 -1.40
C MET A 135 -21.86 13.30 -1.97
N THR A 136 -21.68 14.33 -2.80
CA THR A 136 -22.73 15.27 -3.25
C THR A 136 -23.52 15.87 -2.07
N ILE A 137 -22.80 16.33 -1.06
CA ILE A 137 -23.34 17.02 0.13
C ILE A 137 -23.29 18.54 -0.11
N ASP A 138 -24.34 19.25 0.31
CA ASP A 138 -24.39 20.72 0.27
C ASP A 138 -23.25 21.32 1.12
N GLU A 139 -22.58 22.36 0.61
CA GLU A 139 -21.50 23.05 1.34
C GLU A 139 -21.97 23.61 2.70
N ALA A 140 -23.27 23.88 2.86
CA ALA A 140 -23.89 24.30 4.12
C ALA A 140 -23.82 23.22 5.21
N LEU A 141 -23.66 21.95 4.84
CA LEU A 141 -23.49 20.80 5.76
C LEU A 141 -22.02 20.51 6.07
N ILE A 142 -21.10 21.37 5.62
CA ILE A 142 -19.67 21.31 5.96
C ILE A 142 -19.39 22.29 7.10
N ILE A 143 -19.21 21.75 8.30
CA ILE A 143 -19.00 22.48 9.55
C ILE A 143 -17.50 22.57 9.84
N GLU A 144 -17.04 23.75 10.21
CA GLU A 144 -15.64 23.95 10.62
C GLU A 144 -15.47 23.69 12.12
N GLU A 145 -14.65 22.69 12.45
CA GLU A 145 -14.39 22.26 13.83
C GLU A 145 -12.89 21.99 14.00
N LYS A 146 -12.10 23.06 14.00
CA LYS A 146 -10.64 22.94 14.02
C LYS A 146 -10.15 22.28 15.32
N SER A 147 -9.33 21.24 15.16
CA SER A 147 -8.69 20.54 16.28
C SER A 147 -7.27 20.12 15.93
N GLN A 148 -6.32 20.58 16.74
CA GLN A 148 -4.91 20.18 16.65
C GLN A 148 -4.64 18.78 17.25
N TYR A 149 -5.63 18.20 17.94
CA TYR A 149 -5.47 16.91 18.62
C TYR A 149 -5.93 15.72 17.79
N LEU A 150 -6.75 15.96 16.76
CA LEU A 150 -7.17 14.91 15.83
C LEU A 150 -6.05 14.62 14.85
N ILE A 151 -5.97 13.38 14.36
CA ILE A 151 -4.93 12.96 13.39
C ILE A 151 -5.46 12.93 11.96
N HIS A 152 -6.76 13.16 11.79
CA HIS A 152 -7.46 13.17 10.51
C HIS A 152 -7.93 14.55 10.11
N ASP A 153 -8.12 14.71 8.80
CA ASP A 153 -8.57 15.97 8.22
C ASP A 153 -10.05 16.21 8.47
N LEU A 154 -10.87 15.17 8.27
CA LEU A 154 -12.33 15.28 8.17
C LEU A 154 -13.06 14.16 8.92
N THR A 155 -14.18 14.48 9.54
CA THR A 155 -15.13 13.46 10.01
C THR A 155 -16.40 13.52 9.16
N LEU A 156 -16.78 12.40 8.53
CA LEU A 156 -18.06 12.23 7.85
C LEU A 156 -19.07 11.61 8.81
N ILE A 157 -20.15 12.32 9.12
CA ILE A 157 -21.26 11.78 9.91
C ILE A 157 -22.40 11.44 8.96
N LEU A 158 -22.73 10.15 8.85
CA LEU A 158 -23.81 9.63 8.01
C LEU A 158 -25.15 9.74 8.74
N GLY A 159 -26.05 10.54 8.19
CA GLY A 159 -27.38 10.76 8.74
C GLY A 159 -28.44 9.82 8.16
N SER A 160 -29.68 9.97 8.65
CA SER A 160 -30.84 9.20 8.17
C SER A 160 -31.22 9.52 6.71
N ASP A 161 -30.67 10.60 6.15
CA ASP A 161 -30.77 10.94 4.73
C ASP A 161 -29.77 10.17 3.84
N TYR A 162 -29.01 9.20 4.35
CA TYR A 162 -27.97 8.49 3.59
C TYR A 162 -28.45 7.91 2.25
N GLN A 163 -29.70 7.45 2.16
CA GLN A 163 -30.29 6.91 0.93
C GLN A 163 -30.62 7.98 -0.11
N GLN A 164 -30.76 9.23 0.33
CA GLN A 164 -31.02 10.41 -0.51
C GLN A 164 -29.73 11.02 -1.03
N LEU A 165 -28.57 10.61 -0.50
CA LEU A 165 -27.28 11.02 -1.03
C LEU A 165 -27.09 10.43 -2.42
N ASN A 166 -26.69 11.26 -3.39
CA ASN A 166 -26.40 10.78 -4.74
C ASN A 166 -25.25 9.76 -4.74
N SER A 167 -24.34 9.84 -3.77
CA SER A 167 -23.27 8.85 -3.58
C SER A 167 -23.77 7.46 -3.20
N TYR A 168 -25.01 7.31 -2.72
CA TYR A 168 -25.50 6.01 -2.23
C TYR A 168 -25.54 4.94 -3.31
N GLN A 169 -25.92 5.30 -4.54
CA GLN A 169 -25.93 4.37 -5.68
C GLN A 169 -24.52 3.88 -6.05
N ASN A 170 -23.51 4.73 -5.83
CA ASN A 170 -22.11 4.35 -6.03
C ASN A 170 -21.57 3.58 -4.83
N ALA A 171 -22.07 3.85 -3.62
CA ALA A 171 -21.63 3.16 -2.42
C ALA A 171 -22.16 1.73 -2.33
N VAL A 172 -23.41 1.48 -2.75
CA VAL A 172 -24.07 0.17 -2.61
C VAL A 172 -23.37 -0.96 -3.37
N ILE A 173 -22.59 -0.65 -4.42
CA ILE A 173 -21.80 -1.67 -5.14
C ILE A 173 -20.70 -2.28 -4.26
N TYR A 174 -20.32 -1.60 -3.17
CA TYR A 174 -19.32 -2.05 -2.20
C TYR A 174 -19.96 -2.80 -1.02
N GLU A 175 -21.25 -3.11 -1.08
CA GLU A 175 -21.90 -3.90 -0.05
C GLU A 175 -21.30 -5.31 -0.02
N ALA A 176 -20.60 -5.63 1.07
CA ALA A 176 -19.93 -6.91 1.21
C ALA A 176 -20.98 -8.05 1.24
N PRO A 177 -20.85 -9.09 0.39
CA PRO A 177 -21.71 -10.26 0.46
C PRO A 177 -21.36 -11.05 1.73
N PHE A 178 -22.22 -10.88 2.74
CA PHE A 178 -22.33 -11.60 4.02
C PHE A 178 -21.04 -11.94 4.77
#